data_AF-A0A2V9X5N7-F1
#
_entry.id   AF-A0A2V9X5N7-F1
#
_cell.length_a   1.000
_cell.length_b   1.000
_cell.length_c   1.000
_cell.angle_alpha   90.00
_cell.angle_beta   90.00
_cell.angle_gamma   90.00
#
_symmetry.space_group_name_H-M   'P 1'
#
loop_
_entity.id
_entity.type
_entity.pdbx_description
1 polymer ?
#
loop_
_entity_poly.entity_id
_entity_poly.type
_entity_poly.pdbx_seq_one_letter_code
_entity_poly.pdbx_strand_id
1 'polypeptide(L)'
;MSEATQLAERALYRLSLDPQARALAERLLERFRGMVGNLPASAEDHHSESGGLYEHSLEVGLKALEEFEGNIIMERKPDGSVDSFRSARNRPRWQYATFIAALCHDLGKLFDLEVRGGEQRWCPLHQPLAEFHQRARRPVTATWRAEREHGMHAVLSGLLLHHVISCEDVNYLGLPRLVHVAACLSETHGSAAQGSSLARIVSRGDQSSVEQAQPAIAGQPDSKIALFVKTVQELIANGEVGVNIVGGQIYVAKEKTAVVVPLSVTLARDRLRARKIVLPPNTHLYNMLRNAKLVEADNDGHCVRKIRVPGKQGCFSLSTLIFPTEKVVPKHILPTLPSIQFEIEIEPEAELATVEEE
;
A
#
# COMPACT_ATOMS: atom_id res chain seq x y z
N MET A 1 9.90 20.92 11.46
CA MET A 1 9.25 20.78 10.13
C MET A 1 8.40 19.53 10.17
N SER A 2 7.14 19.57 9.72
CA SER A 2 6.31 18.35 9.65
C SER A 2 6.83 17.39 8.57
N GLU A 3 6.56 16.09 8.72
CA GLU A 3 6.98 15.04 7.76
C GLU A 3 6.46 15.32 6.35
N ALA A 4 5.18 15.65 6.21
CA ALA A 4 4.59 16.13 4.96
C ALA A 4 5.32 17.34 4.33
N THR A 5 5.90 18.24 5.13
CA THR A 5 6.72 19.36 4.60
C THR A 5 8.01 18.84 3.98
N GLN A 6 8.69 17.89 4.63
CA GLN A 6 9.92 17.30 4.11
C GLN A 6 9.66 16.50 2.82
N LEU A 7 8.55 15.75 2.77
CA LEU A 7 8.13 15.01 1.58
C LEU A 7 7.86 15.96 0.40
N ALA A 8 7.11 17.05 0.64
CA ALA A 8 6.85 18.07 -0.37
C ALA A 8 8.15 18.70 -0.90
N GLU A 9 9.07 19.10 -0.02
CA GLU A 9 10.36 19.67 -0.44
C GLU A 9 11.19 18.70 -1.27
N ARG A 10 11.23 17.42 -0.89
CA ARG A 10 11.93 16.36 -1.65
C ARG A 10 11.31 16.15 -3.03
N ALA A 11 9.98 16.12 -3.13
CA ALA A 11 9.29 16.01 -4.42
C ALA A 11 9.56 17.24 -5.30
N LEU A 12 9.50 18.45 -4.74
CA LEU A 12 9.80 19.69 -5.44
C LEU A 12 11.27 19.79 -5.88
N TYR A 13 12.20 19.21 -5.11
CA TYR A 13 13.61 19.12 -5.50
C TYR A 13 13.78 18.23 -6.74
N ARG A 14 13.10 17.09 -6.82
CA ARG A 14 13.13 16.22 -8.02
C ARG A 14 12.61 16.92 -9.28
N LEU A 15 11.68 17.87 -9.12
CA LEU A 15 11.11 18.67 -10.21
C LEU A 15 11.92 19.95 -10.52
N SER A 16 13.01 20.24 -9.79
CA SER A 16 13.75 21.50 -9.93
C SER A 16 14.64 21.58 -11.17
N LEU A 17 14.74 20.51 -11.96
CA LEU A 17 15.46 20.53 -13.24
C LEU A 17 14.82 21.49 -14.24
N ASP A 18 13.49 21.67 -14.17
CA ASP A 18 12.77 22.71 -14.90
C ASP A 18 12.13 23.68 -13.90
N PRO A 19 12.59 24.93 -13.82
CA PRO A 19 12.05 25.93 -12.89
C PRO A 19 10.54 26.15 -13.07
N GLN A 20 10.04 26.03 -14.29
CA GLN A 20 8.60 26.16 -14.56
C GLN A 20 7.83 24.98 -13.96
N ALA A 21 8.33 23.75 -14.12
CA ALA A 21 7.71 22.56 -13.53
C ALA A 21 7.65 22.66 -12.00
N ARG A 22 8.76 23.09 -11.37
CA ARG A 22 8.81 23.29 -9.92
C ARG A 22 7.78 24.31 -9.44
N ALA A 23 7.71 25.48 -10.08
CA ALA A 23 6.79 26.54 -9.67
C ALA A 23 5.32 26.12 -9.84
N LEU A 24 5.00 25.36 -10.89
CA LEU A 24 3.67 24.78 -11.08
C LEU A 24 3.35 23.72 -10.02
N ALA A 25 4.33 22.88 -9.66
CA ALA A 25 4.18 21.89 -8.61
C ALA A 25 3.94 22.50 -7.23
N GLU A 26 4.61 23.61 -6.88
CA GLU A 26 4.37 24.35 -5.64
C GLU A 26 2.91 24.82 -5.55
N ARG A 27 2.39 25.47 -6.59
CA ARG A 27 0.99 25.93 -6.63
C ARG A 27 -0.01 24.77 -6.66
N LEU A 28 0.35 23.67 -7.32
CA LEU A 28 -0.48 22.46 -7.37
C LEU A 28 -0.60 21.80 -6.00
N LEU A 29 0.49 21.74 -5.23
CA LEU A 29 0.47 21.24 -3.86
C LEU A 29 -0.41 22.09 -2.94
N GLU A 30 -0.42 23.41 -3.11
CA GLU A 30 -1.34 24.29 -2.37
C GLU A 30 -2.80 23.99 -2.67
N ARG A 31 -3.17 23.86 -3.95
CA ARG A 31 -4.53 23.48 -4.37
C ARG A 31 -4.92 22.10 -3.87
N PHE A 32 -4.02 21.13 -4.00
CA PHE A 32 -4.23 19.76 -3.53
C PHE A 32 -4.44 19.73 -2.01
N ARG A 33 -3.60 20.42 -1.23
CA ARG A 33 -3.76 20.55 0.23
C ARG A 33 -5.08 21.21 0.59
N GLY A 34 -5.52 22.22 -0.16
CA GLY A 34 -6.83 22.85 0.02
C GLY A 34 -8.00 21.90 -0.26
N MET A 35 -7.81 20.94 -1.17
CA MET A 35 -8.80 19.94 -1.53
C MET A 35 -8.93 18.83 -0.48
N VAL A 36 -7.82 18.27 0.01
CA VAL A 36 -7.83 17.11 0.93
C VAL A 36 -7.75 17.50 2.41
N GLY A 37 -7.14 18.64 2.74
CA GLY A 37 -6.94 19.12 4.10
C GLY A 37 -6.37 18.06 5.04
N ASN A 38 -7.06 17.84 6.16
CA ASN A 38 -6.66 16.89 7.22
C ASN A 38 -7.42 15.55 7.14
N LEU A 39 -7.95 15.19 5.97
CA LEU A 39 -8.73 13.95 5.83
C LEU A 39 -7.81 12.70 5.92
N PRO A 40 -8.32 11.59 6.47
CA PRO A 40 -7.58 10.33 6.51
C PRO A 40 -7.57 9.67 5.12
N ALA A 41 -6.51 8.93 4.80
CA ALA A 41 -6.40 8.19 3.53
C ALA A 41 -7.06 6.81 3.59
N SER A 42 -7.28 6.25 4.78
CA SER A 42 -8.01 4.98 4.93
C SER A 42 -8.67 4.86 6.28
N ALA A 43 -9.59 3.90 6.41
CA ALA A 43 -10.28 3.62 7.68
C ALA A 43 -9.44 2.75 8.63
N GLU A 44 -8.40 2.08 8.12
CA GLU A 44 -7.84 0.89 8.77
C GLU A 44 -6.32 0.70 8.64
N ASP A 45 -5.63 1.57 7.89
CA ASP A 45 -4.19 1.49 7.62
C ASP A 45 -3.41 2.68 8.23
N HIS A 46 -2.11 2.76 7.97
CA HIS A 46 -1.19 3.73 8.58
C HIS A 46 -1.49 5.20 8.29
N HIS A 47 -2.23 5.48 7.22
CA HIS A 47 -2.70 6.83 6.91
C HIS A 47 -4.15 7.08 7.39
N SER A 48 -4.62 6.31 8.37
CA SER A 48 -5.91 6.55 9.02
C SER A 48 -5.90 7.76 9.97
N GLU A 49 -4.72 8.32 10.24
CA GLU A 49 -4.54 9.52 11.05
C GLU A 49 -4.93 10.81 10.30
N SER A 50 -5.10 11.89 11.06
CA SER A 50 -5.44 13.22 10.54
C SER A 50 -4.39 13.71 9.55
N GLY A 51 -4.80 14.00 8.31
CA GLY A 51 -3.91 14.45 7.24
C GLY A 51 -3.23 13.31 6.47
N GLY A 52 -3.55 12.06 6.79
CA GLY A 52 -2.96 10.89 6.16
C GLY A 52 -3.14 10.87 4.64
N LEU A 53 -4.23 11.41 4.08
CA LEU A 53 -4.42 11.44 2.62
C LEU A 53 -3.40 12.36 1.93
N TYR A 54 -3.12 13.52 2.52
CA TYR A 54 -2.14 14.45 1.97
C TYR A 54 -0.73 13.87 2.00
N GLU A 55 -0.37 13.27 3.14
CA GLU A 55 0.94 12.65 3.34
C GLU A 55 1.15 11.45 2.42
N HIS A 56 0.19 10.53 2.37
CA HIS A 56 0.23 9.38 1.49
C HIS A 56 0.41 9.80 0.02
N SER A 57 -0.40 10.75 -0.46
CA SER A 57 -0.29 11.23 -1.84
C SER A 57 1.08 11.87 -2.13
N LEU A 58 1.71 12.53 -1.16
CA LEU A 58 3.08 13.05 -1.29
C LEU A 58 4.13 11.94 -1.33
N GLU A 59 3.98 10.89 -0.51
CA GLU A 59 4.85 9.72 -0.53
C GLU A 59 4.80 9.01 -1.87
N VAL A 60 3.59 8.71 -2.36
CA VAL A 60 3.38 8.10 -3.68
C VAL A 60 3.92 9.02 -4.78
N GLY A 61 3.69 10.33 -4.68
CA GLY A 61 4.25 11.33 -5.60
C GLY A 61 5.78 11.28 -5.68
N LEU A 62 6.45 11.26 -4.53
CA LEU A 62 7.91 11.17 -4.46
C LEU A 62 8.43 9.83 -5.01
N LYS A 63 7.78 8.72 -4.66
CA LYS A 63 8.15 7.38 -5.13
C LYS A 63 7.96 7.21 -6.63
N ALA A 64 6.87 7.74 -7.17
CA ALA A 64 6.62 7.75 -8.60
C ALA A 64 7.66 8.59 -9.36
N LEU A 65 8.13 9.70 -8.76
CA LEU A 65 9.24 10.49 -9.32
C LEU A 65 10.57 9.72 -9.31
N GLU A 66 10.86 8.96 -8.26
CA GLU A 66 12.02 8.07 -8.17
C GLU A 66 11.95 6.97 -9.24
N GLU A 67 10.80 6.33 -9.39
CA GLU A 67 10.57 5.29 -10.40
C GLU A 67 10.66 5.84 -11.83
N PHE A 68 10.18 7.07 -12.07
CA PHE A 68 10.27 7.74 -13.36
C PHE A 68 11.72 7.99 -13.80
N GLU A 69 12.63 8.26 -12.87
CA GLU A 69 14.06 8.45 -13.21
C GLU A 69 14.68 7.19 -13.82
N GLY A 70 14.26 6.01 -13.38
CA GLY A 70 14.67 4.72 -13.94
C GLY A 70 13.85 4.27 -15.16
N ASN A 71 12.63 4.77 -15.32
CA ASN A 71 11.67 4.33 -16.35
C ASN A 71 11.12 5.50 -17.16
N ILE A 72 12.01 6.24 -17.83
CA ILE A 72 11.63 7.43 -18.59
C ILE A 72 10.65 7.07 -19.71
N ILE A 73 9.54 7.81 -19.78
CA ILE A 73 8.55 7.67 -20.85
C ILE A 73 9.13 8.24 -22.15
N MET A 74 9.32 7.37 -23.14
CA MET A 74 9.85 7.72 -24.46
C MET A 74 8.73 8.13 -25.40
N GLU A 75 8.89 9.26 -26.08
CA GLU A 75 7.98 9.67 -27.15
C GLU A 75 8.34 8.97 -28.46
N ARG A 76 7.29 8.56 -29.18
CA ARG A 76 7.41 7.81 -30.44
C ARG A 76 6.97 8.66 -31.63
N LYS A 77 7.59 8.41 -32.77
CA LYS A 77 7.16 8.92 -34.07
C LYS A 77 5.96 8.12 -34.59
N PRO A 78 5.23 8.61 -35.62
CA PRO A 78 4.12 7.86 -36.24
C PRO A 78 4.52 6.47 -36.76
N ASP A 79 5.78 6.28 -37.13
CA ASP A 79 6.34 5.00 -37.57
C ASP A 79 6.68 4.03 -36.41
N GLY A 80 6.40 4.42 -35.16
CA GLY A 80 6.65 3.63 -33.95
C GLY A 80 8.07 3.72 -33.39
N SER A 81 9.01 4.34 -34.12
CA SER A 81 10.39 4.55 -33.66
C SER A 81 10.46 5.59 -32.54
N VAL A 82 11.49 5.50 -31.70
CA VAL A 82 11.72 6.47 -30.61
C VAL A 82 12.20 7.80 -31.18
N ASP A 83 11.57 8.89 -30.76
CA ASP A 83 12.03 10.25 -31.01
C ASP A 83 12.86 10.75 -29.82
N SER A 84 14.16 10.52 -29.85
CA SER A 84 15.06 10.86 -28.74
C SER A 84 15.10 12.36 -28.44
N PHE A 85 15.04 13.21 -29.48
CA PHE A 85 15.07 14.67 -29.29
C PHE A 85 13.79 15.16 -28.60
N ARG A 86 12.63 14.69 -29.09
CA ARG A 86 11.34 15.03 -28.51
C ARG A 86 11.18 14.45 -27.09
N SER A 87 11.68 13.24 -26.86
CA SER A 87 11.72 12.61 -25.54
C SER A 87 12.56 13.42 -24.55
N ALA A 88 13.77 13.84 -24.92
CA ALA A 88 14.62 14.67 -24.08
C ALA A 88 13.97 16.03 -23.77
N ARG A 89 13.41 16.69 -24.80
CA ARG A 89 12.73 17.99 -24.67
C ARG A 89 11.50 17.94 -23.77
N ASN A 90 10.75 16.84 -23.78
CA ASN A 90 9.51 16.68 -23.03
C ASN A 90 9.67 15.93 -21.71
N ARG A 91 10.89 15.48 -21.37
CA ARG A 91 11.17 14.78 -20.12
C ARG A 91 10.62 15.53 -18.89
N PRO A 92 10.84 16.85 -18.70
CA PRO A 92 10.31 17.56 -17.53
C PRO A 92 8.77 17.58 -17.49
N ARG A 93 8.10 17.63 -18.65
CA ARG A 93 6.64 17.58 -18.74
C ARG A 93 6.09 16.21 -18.34
N TRP A 94 6.78 15.13 -18.76
CA TRP A 94 6.43 13.78 -18.34
C TRP A 94 6.69 13.54 -16.86
N GLN A 95 7.79 14.07 -16.32
CA GLN A 95 8.07 14.03 -14.89
C GLN A 95 6.98 14.74 -14.08
N TYR A 96 6.54 15.93 -14.54
CA TYR A 96 5.44 16.65 -13.91
C TYR A 96 4.09 15.93 -14.07
N ALA A 97 3.82 15.32 -15.23
CA ALA A 97 2.63 14.48 -15.43
C ALA A 97 2.59 13.29 -14.46
N THR A 98 3.73 12.61 -14.25
CA THR A 98 3.88 11.55 -13.25
C THR A 98 3.56 12.05 -11.86
N PHE A 99 4.09 13.21 -11.48
CA PHE A 99 3.80 13.80 -10.17
C PHE A 99 2.31 14.09 -9.98
N ILE A 100 1.64 14.68 -10.99
CA ILE A 100 0.20 14.96 -10.93
C ILE A 100 -0.60 13.66 -10.79
N ALA A 101 -0.32 12.67 -11.64
CA ALA A 101 -1.05 11.40 -11.62
C ALA A 101 -0.88 10.68 -10.28
N ALA A 102 0.35 10.63 -9.75
CA ALA A 102 0.65 10.03 -8.46
C ALA A 102 -0.01 10.78 -7.29
N LEU A 103 0.06 12.11 -7.27
CA LEU A 103 -0.56 12.90 -6.21
C LEU A 103 -2.08 12.75 -6.22
N CYS A 104 -2.68 12.69 -7.40
CA CYS A 104 -4.13 12.65 -7.56
C CYS A 104 -4.74 11.24 -7.55
N HIS A 105 -3.92 10.18 -7.50
CA HIS A 105 -4.38 8.80 -7.72
C HIS A 105 -5.52 8.38 -6.78
N ASP A 106 -5.50 8.90 -5.56
CA ASP A 106 -6.43 8.54 -4.48
C ASP A 106 -7.46 9.64 -4.16
N LEU A 107 -7.56 10.69 -4.98
CA LEU A 107 -8.53 11.77 -4.76
C LEU A 107 -9.97 11.28 -4.67
N GLY A 108 -10.31 10.19 -5.37
CA GLY A 108 -11.65 9.62 -5.33
C GLY A 108 -12.06 9.10 -3.96
N LYS A 109 -11.12 8.87 -3.02
CA LYS A 109 -11.43 8.50 -1.63
C LYS A 109 -12.24 9.58 -0.91
N LEU A 110 -12.23 10.81 -1.40
CA LEU A 110 -13.09 11.89 -0.90
C LEU A 110 -14.59 11.58 -1.06
N PHE A 111 -14.98 10.72 -2.00
CA PHE A 111 -16.37 10.27 -2.15
C PHE A 111 -16.77 9.20 -1.14
N ASP A 112 -15.80 8.46 -0.58
CA ASP A 112 -16.03 7.46 0.47
C ASP A 112 -16.27 8.10 1.84
N LEU A 113 -16.06 9.41 1.94
CA LEU A 113 -16.26 10.19 3.15
C LEU A 113 -17.59 10.95 3.12
N GLU A 114 -18.24 10.99 4.27
CA GLU A 114 -19.24 11.98 4.61
C GLU A 114 -18.58 13.03 5.50
N VAL A 115 -18.48 14.26 4.97
CA VAL A 115 -17.92 15.39 5.70
C VAL A 115 -19.02 16.40 5.97
N ARG A 116 -19.16 16.80 7.24
CA ARG A 116 -20.24 17.66 7.73
C ARG A 116 -19.72 18.79 8.60
N GLY A 117 -20.34 19.95 8.49
CA GLY A 117 -20.15 21.11 9.36
C GLY A 117 -21.49 21.52 9.95
N GLY A 118 -21.86 20.95 11.10
CA GLY A 118 -23.25 21.00 11.58
C GLY A 118 -24.19 20.22 10.63
N GLU A 119 -25.25 20.87 10.17
CA GLU A 119 -26.20 20.29 9.20
C GLU A 119 -25.73 20.39 7.74
N GLN A 120 -24.67 21.16 7.48
CA GLN A 120 -24.15 21.33 6.13
C GLN A 120 -23.33 20.12 5.70
N ARG A 121 -23.62 19.58 4.52
CA ARG A 121 -22.85 18.50 3.90
C ARG A 121 -21.85 19.07 2.89
N TRP A 122 -20.62 18.57 2.93
CA TRP A 122 -19.64 18.85 1.89
C TRP A 122 -19.85 17.92 0.69
N CYS A 123 -19.59 18.45 -0.50
CA CYS A 123 -19.53 17.70 -1.73
C CYS A 123 -18.19 18.04 -2.41
N PRO A 124 -17.27 17.08 -2.58
CA PRO A 124 -15.96 17.36 -3.16
C PRO A 124 -16.05 17.84 -4.61
N LEU A 125 -17.10 17.47 -5.36
CA LEU A 125 -17.30 17.98 -6.72
C LEU A 125 -17.54 19.49 -6.75
N HIS A 126 -18.24 20.03 -5.76
CA HIS A 126 -18.67 21.43 -5.78
C HIS A 126 -17.56 22.40 -5.38
N GLN A 127 -16.75 22.04 -4.39
CA GLN A 127 -15.76 22.95 -3.82
C GLN A 127 -14.67 22.21 -3.03
N PRO A 128 -13.46 22.77 -2.94
CA PRO A 128 -12.42 22.30 -2.05
C PRO A 128 -12.84 22.27 -0.57
N LEU A 129 -12.21 21.39 0.22
CA LEU A 129 -12.49 21.26 1.65
C LEU A 129 -12.16 22.56 2.41
N ALA A 130 -11.07 23.25 2.04
CA ALA A 130 -10.70 24.52 2.63
C ALA A 130 -11.80 25.59 2.50
N GLU A 131 -12.46 25.66 1.34
CA GLU A 131 -13.61 26.56 1.13
C GLU A 131 -14.82 26.11 1.94
N PHE A 132 -15.02 24.80 2.09
CA PHE A 132 -16.10 24.27 2.92
C PHE A 132 -15.92 24.63 4.39
N HIS A 133 -14.70 24.55 4.93
CA HIS A 133 -14.40 25.00 6.29
C HIS A 133 -14.78 26.47 6.49
N GLN A 134 -14.44 27.33 5.54
CA GLN A 134 -14.77 28.76 5.60
C GLN A 134 -16.29 29.01 5.53
N ARG A 135 -16.99 28.29 4.64
CA ARG A 135 -18.45 28.40 4.48
C ARG A 135 -19.22 27.85 5.68
N ALA A 136 -18.80 26.71 6.21
CA ALA A 136 -19.51 26.00 7.27
C ALA A 136 -19.52 26.78 8.59
N ARG A 137 -18.45 27.54 8.88
CA ARG A 137 -18.26 28.33 10.12
C ARG A 137 -18.53 27.50 11.40
N ARG A 138 -18.26 26.20 11.33
CA ARG A 138 -18.47 25.20 12.39
C ARG A 138 -17.34 24.16 12.33
N PRO A 139 -17.09 23.42 13.43
CA PRO A 139 -16.19 22.27 13.39
C PRO A 139 -16.66 21.28 12.33
N VAL A 140 -15.73 20.84 11.50
CA VAL A 140 -16.00 19.89 10.42
C VAL A 140 -15.58 18.50 10.87
N THR A 141 -16.47 17.53 10.70
CA THR A 141 -16.25 16.13 11.04
C THR A 141 -16.30 15.28 9.78
N ALA A 142 -15.39 14.33 9.64
CA ALA A 142 -15.35 13.36 8.55
C ALA A 142 -15.65 11.96 9.08
N THR A 143 -16.54 11.24 8.41
CA THR A 143 -16.92 9.86 8.75
C THR A 143 -16.98 9.01 7.49
N TRP A 144 -16.49 7.78 7.54
CA TRP A 144 -16.57 6.84 6.42
C TRP A 144 -18.00 6.43 6.13
N ARG A 145 -18.39 6.42 4.85
CA ARG A 145 -19.72 5.95 4.41
C ARG A 145 -19.80 4.43 4.51
N ALA A 146 -20.94 3.92 4.99
CA ALA A 146 -21.20 2.48 5.09
C ALA A 146 -21.33 1.81 3.71
N GLU A 147 -21.89 2.51 2.73
CA GLU A 147 -22.18 2.01 1.38
C GLU A 147 -21.03 2.19 0.38
N ARG A 148 -19.78 2.29 0.85
CA ARG A 148 -18.63 2.49 -0.05
C ARG A 148 -18.39 1.23 -0.90
N GLU A 149 -18.30 1.41 -2.21
CA GLU A 149 -17.89 0.35 -3.14
C GLU A 149 -16.37 0.31 -3.22
N HIS A 150 -15.79 -0.84 -2.84
CA HIS A 150 -14.34 -0.99 -2.80
C HIS A 150 -13.74 -0.89 -4.20
N GLY A 151 -12.79 0.03 -4.40
CA GLY A 151 -12.11 0.25 -5.68
C GLY A 151 -12.75 1.27 -6.61
N MET A 152 -13.97 1.77 -6.30
CA MET A 152 -14.60 2.83 -7.11
C MET A 152 -13.89 4.18 -7.01
N HIS A 153 -13.21 4.45 -5.90
CA HIS A 153 -12.39 5.67 -5.74
C HIS A 153 -11.32 5.80 -6.82
N ALA A 154 -10.79 4.70 -7.35
CA ALA A 154 -9.79 4.71 -8.41
C ALA A 154 -10.28 5.50 -9.63
N VAL A 155 -11.52 5.25 -10.07
CA VAL A 155 -12.12 5.86 -11.27
C VAL A 155 -12.62 7.28 -10.97
N LEU A 156 -13.01 7.55 -9.71
CA LEU A 156 -13.57 8.84 -9.31
C LEU A 156 -12.51 9.93 -9.11
N SER A 157 -11.23 9.57 -8.93
CA SER A 157 -10.11 10.52 -8.80
C SER A 157 -10.06 11.52 -9.95
N GLY A 158 -10.30 11.06 -11.19
CA GLY A 158 -10.33 11.90 -12.38
C GLY A 158 -11.39 13.02 -12.33
N LEU A 159 -12.52 12.80 -11.63
CA LEU A 159 -13.61 13.78 -11.53
C LEU A 159 -13.27 14.99 -10.66
N LEU A 160 -12.17 14.95 -9.90
CA LEU A 160 -11.76 16.01 -8.99
C LEU A 160 -10.54 16.79 -9.50
N LEU A 161 -10.02 16.44 -10.69
CA LEU A 161 -8.88 17.12 -11.29
C LEU A 161 -9.11 18.61 -11.52
N HIS A 162 -10.35 19.04 -11.77
CA HIS A 162 -10.66 20.46 -12.01
C HIS A 162 -10.42 21.37 -10.81
N HIS A 163 -10.34 20.82 -9.59
CA HIS A 163 -9.97 21.58 -8.39
C HIS A 163 -8.46 21.70 -8.20
N VAL A 164 -7.69 20.79 -8.80
CA VAL A 164 -6.24 20.65 -8.55
C VAL A 164 -5.41 21.13 -9.73
N ILE A 165 -5.86 20.90 -10.97
CA ILE A 165 -5.18 21.27 -12.20
C ILE A 165 -5.69 22.63 -12.70
N SER A 166 -4.77 23.57 -12.90
CA SER A 166 -5.01 24.89 -13.45
C SER A 166 -4.78 24.94 -14.96
N CYS A 167 -5.21 26.03 -15.61
CA CYS A 167 -4.94 26.26 -17.03
C CYS A 167 -3.43 26.32 -17.34
N GLU A 168 -2.60 26.81 -16.41
CA GLU A 168 -1.14 26.84 -16.58
C GLU A 168 -0.55 25.42 -16.60
N ASP A 169 -1.05 24.54 -15.74
CA ASP A 169 -0.65 23.13 -15.69
C ASP A 169 -1.02 22.44 -17.01
N VAL A 170 -2.25 22.67 -17.49
CA VAL A 170 -2.71 22.14 -18.79
C VAL A 170 -1.85 22.65 -19.94
N ASN A 171 -1.50 23.93 -19.95
CA ASN A 171 -0.65 24.51 -21.00
C ASN A 171 0.77 23.95 -20.97
N TYR A 172 1.34 23.76 -19.78
CA TYR A 172 2.68 23.20 -19.62
C TYR A 172 2.73 21.72 -20.01
N LEU A 173 1.75 20.93 -19.56
CA LEU A 173 1.58 19.53 -19.94
C LEU A 173 1.24 19.39 -21.42
N GLY A 174 0.41 20.26 -21.99
CA GLY A 174 -0.22 20.05 -23.28
C GLY A 174 -1.16 18.83 -23.32
N LEU A 175 -2.07 18.83 -24.29
CA LEU A 175 -3.13 17.81 -24.40
C LEU A 175 -2.64 16.35 -24.37
N PRO A 176 -1.55 15.95 -25.08
CA PRO A 176 -1.14 14.55 -25.09
C PRO A 176 -0.85 14.00 -23.70
N ARG A 177 -0.08 14.73 -22.88
CA ARG A 177 0.30 14.27 -21.53
C ARG A 177 -0.86 14.37 -20.55
N LEU A 178 -1.73 15.37 -20.71
CA LEU A 178 -2.97 15.46 -19.92
C LEU A 178 -3.87 14.23 -20.13
N VAL A 179 -4.00 13.75 -21.37
CA VAL A 179 -4.76 12.52 -21.67
C VAL A 179 -4.14 11.31 -20.96
N HIS A 180 -2.81 11.20 -20.90
CA HIS A 180 -2.16 10.13 -20.14
C HIS A 180 -2.40 10.22 -18.63
N VAL A 181 -2.40 11.43 -18.06
CA VAL A 181 -2.78 11.63 -16.65
C VAL A 181 -4.22 11.19 -16.41
N ALA A 182 -5.16 11.63 -17.24
CA ALA A 182 -6.57 11.24 -17.11
C ALA A 182 -6.78 9.72 -17.28
N ALA A 183 -6.10 9.10 -18.24
CA ALA A 183 -6.13 7.65 -18.44
C ALA A 183 -5.59 6.91 -17.21
N CYS A 184 -4.44 7.33 -16.69
CA CYS A 184 -3.86 6.76 -15.46
C CYS A 184 -4.83 6.81 -14.28
N LEU A 185 -5.59 7.90 -14.12
CA LEU A 185 -6.58 8.07 -13.06
C LEU A 185 -7.94 7.42 -13.35
N SER A 186 -8.10 6.78 -14.51
CA SER A 186 -9.31 6.05 -14.87
C SER A 186 -9.10 4.53 -14.86
N GLU A 187 -7.84 4.08 -14.73
CA GLU A 187 -7.48 2.67 -14.64
C GLU A 187 -7.79 2.14 -13.22
N THR A 188 -8.52 1.02 -13.12
CA THR A 188 -8.78 0.37 -11.83
C THR A 188 -7.52 -0.33 -11.31
N HIS A 189 -7.32 -0.32 -9.98
CA HIS A 189 -6.14 -0.89 -9.28
C HIS A 189 -5.87 -2.40 -9.50
N GLY A 190 -6.56 -3.08 -10.43
CA GLY A 190 -6.36 -4.49 -10.78
C GLY A 190 -5.64 -4.75 -12.10
N SER A 191 -5.39 -3.73 -12.94
CA SER A 191 -4.82 -3.90 -14.29
C SER A 191 -3.37 -3.43 -14.45
N ALA A 192 -2.61 -3.32 -13.35
CA ALA A 192 -1.27 -2.73 -13.31
C ALA A 192 -0.26 -3.35 -14.31
N ALA A 193 -0.42 -4.62 -14.68
CA ALA A 193 0.44 -5.29 -15.68
C ALA A 193 0.16 -4.84 -17.13
N GLN A 194 -1.06 -4.39 -17.44
CA GLN A 194 -1.52 -3.98 -18.78
C GLN A 194 -1.76 -2.47 -18.90
N GLY A 195 -1.61 -1.73 -17.80
CA GLY A 195 -1.80 -0.28 -17.74
C GLY A 195 -0.79 0.54 -18.53
N SER A 196 -1.11 1.80 -18.77
CA SER A 196 -0.20 2.74 -19.43
C SER A 196 1.15 2.85 -18.71
N SER A 197 2.21 3.28 -19.39
CA SER A 197 3.54 3.45 -18.75
C SER A 197 3.47 4.34 -17.51
N LEU A 198 2.59 5.35 -17.53
CA LEU A 198 2.35 6.24 -16.39
C LEU A 198 1.68 5.49 -15.22
N ALA A 199 0.62 4.73 -15.50
CA ALA A 199 -0.08 3.95 -14.48
C ALA A 199 0.82 2.91 -13.80
N ARG A 200 1.72 2.28 -14.56
CA ARG A 200 2.74 1.37 -14.01
C ARG A 200 3.69 2.05 -13.05
N ILE A 201 4.16 3.25 -13.39
CA ILE A 201 5.05 4.05 -12.54
C ILE A 201 4.33 4.43 -11.25
N VAL A 202 3.09 4.92 -11.35
CA VAL A 202 2.27 5.30 -10.19
C VAL A 202 1.97 4.10 -9.30
N SER A 203 1.57 2.97 -9.87
CA SER A 203 1.26 1.74 -9.13
C SER A 203 2.48 1.19 -8.38
N ARG A 204 3.68 1.23 -8.99
CA ARG A 204 4.93 0.87 -8.29
C ARG A 204 5.29 1.86 -7.19
N GLY A 205 5.06 3.15 -7.43
CA GLY A 205 5.26 4.19 -6.42
C GLY A 205 4.37 3.98 -5.20
N ASP A 206 3.10 3.67 -5.42
CA ASP A 206 2.12 3.37 -4.37
C ASP A 206 2.54 2.12 -3.57
N GLN A 207 2.82 1.00 -4.26
CA GLN A 207 3.29 -0.21 -3.60
C GLN A 207 4.56 0.03 -2.76
N SER A 208 5.53 0.80 -3.29
CA SER A 208 6.76 1.11 -2.57
C SER A 208 6.53 1.99 -1.34
N SER A 209 5.56 2.91 -1.39
CA SER A 209 5.20 3.74 -0.22
C SER A 209 4.69 2.87 0.94
N VAL A 210 3.80 1.92 0.63
CA VAL A 210 3.24 0.98 1.61
C VAL A 210 4.33 0.06 2.17
N GLU A 211 5.20 -0.49 1.30
CA GLU A 211 6.32 -1.36 1.69
C GLU A 211 7.34 -0.67 2.59
N GLN A 212 7.62 0.62 2.37
CA GLN A 212 8.56 1.38 3.20
C GLN A 212 7.97 1.82 4.55
N ALA A 213 6.66 2.03 4.62
CA ALA A 213 5.98 2.37 5.87
C ALA A 213 5.82 1.15 6.81
N GLN A 214 5.70 -0.07 6.27
CA GLN A 214 5.39 -1.29 7.05
C GLN A 214 6.40 -1.68 8.14
N PRO A 215 7.71 -1.52 7.99
CA PRO A 215 8.67 -1.72 9.08
C PRO A 215 8.47 -0.74 10.26
N ALA A 216 8.12 0.51 9.98
CA ALA A 216 7.87 1.53 11.01
C ALA A 216 6.53 1.29 11.72
N ILE A 217 5.49 0.92 10.98
CA ILE A 217 4.16 0.52 11.49
C ILE A 217 4.27 -0.69 12.41
N ALA A 218 5.04 -1.71 12.02
CA ALA A 218 5.24 -2.91 12.84
C ALA A 218 5.97 -2.62 14.16
N GLY A 219 6.72 -1.51 14.22
CA GLY A 219 7.35 -1.01 15.44
C GLY A 219 6.40 -0.28 16.40
N GLN A 220 5.23 0.16 15.94
CA GLN A 220 4.22 0.78 16.80
C GLN A 220 3.49 -0.28 17.62
N PRO A 221 3.42 -0.14 18.96
CA PRO A 221 2.88 -1.15 19.86
C PRO A 221 1.40 -1.47 19.63
N ASP A 222 0.65 -0.54 19.02
CA ASP A 222 -0.79 -0.65 18.78
C ASP A 222 -1.15 -1.02 17.33
N SER A 223 -0.17 -1.28 16.46
CA SER A 223 -0.46 -1.68 15.08
C SER A 223 -1.16 -3.05 15.04
N LYS A 224 -2.06 -3.26 14.06
CA LYS A 224 -2.79 -4.54 13.91
C LYS A 224 -1.83 -5.74 13.78
N ILE A 225 -0.66 -5.54 13.18
CA ILE A 225 0.39 -6.55 13.02
C ILE A 225 1.05 -6.85 14.37
N ALA A 226 1.44 -5.82 15.13
CA ALA A 226 2.01 -5.98 16.47
C ALA A 226 1.02 -6.66 17.43
N LEU A 227 -0.25 -6.26 17.37
CA LEU A 227 -1.34 -6.88 18.13
C LEU A 227 -1.58 -8.34 17.74
N PHE A 228 -1.49 -8.67 16.44
CA PHE A 228 -1.56 -10.06 15.98
C PHE A 228 -0.41 -10.89 16.55
N VAL A 229 0.84 -10.44 16.40
CA VAL A 229 2.02 -11.16 16.91
C VAL A 229 1.96 -11.30 18.43
N LYS A 230 1.58 -10.24 19.15
CA LYS A 230 1.38 -10.27 20.61
C LYS A 230 0.28 -11.26 21.01
N THR A 231 -0.80 -11.33 20.26
CA THR A 231 -1.89 -12.29 20.51
C THR A 231 -1.39 -13.72 20.30
N VAL A 232 -0.58 -13.99 19.27
CA VAL A 232 0.03 -15.31 19.06
C VAL A 232 0.99 -15.64 20.21
N GLN A 233 1.81 -14.69 20.67
CA GLN A 233 2.67 -14.86 21.86
C GLN A 233 1.87 -15.18 23.13
N GLU A 234 0.75 -14.49 23.36
CA GLU A 234 -0.16 -14.74 24.48
C GLU A 234 -0.78 -16.15 24.41
N LEU A 235 -1.23 -16.57 23.21
CA LEU A 235 -1.78 -17.92 23.00
C LEU A 235 -0.74 -19.00 23.30
N ILE A 236 0.52 -18.80 22.89
CA ILE A 236 1.65 -19.68 23.21
C ILE A 236 1.88 -19.72 24.72
N ALA A 237 1.99 -18.55 25.36
CA ALA A 237 2.31 -18.45 26.78
C ALA A 237 1.24 -19.07 27.69
N ASN A 238 -0.02 -18.99 27.27
CA ASN A 238 -1.14 -19.59 28.00
C ASN A 238 -1.34 -21.08 27.70
N GLY A 239 -0.58 -21.67 26.76
CA GLY A 239 -0.75 -23.08 26.36
C GLY A 239 -2.05 -23.36 25.59
N GLU A 240 -2.68 -22.34 25.00
CA GLU A 240 -3.93 -22.47 24.24
C GLU A 240 -3.69 -23.00 22.82
N VAL A 241 -2.43 -22.94 22.37
CA VAL A 241 -1.96 -23.52 21.10
C VAL A 241 -0.93 -24.61 21.39
N GLY A 242 -1.02 -25.70 20.64
CA GLY A 242 -0.04 -26.77 20.69
C GLY A 242 1.27 -26.35 20.04
N VAL A 243 2.36 -26.37 20.81
CA VAL A 243 3.72 -26.08 20.33
C VAL A 243 4.55 -27.36 20.28
N ASN A 244 5.12 -27.69 19.12
CA ASN A 244 5.93 -28.90 18.91
C ASN A 244 5.25 -30.21 19.35
N ILE A 245 3.94 -30.28 19.16
CA ILE A 245 3.16 -31.51 19.34
C ILE A 245 2.52 -31.94 18.02
N VAL A 246 2.18 -33.23 17.93
CA VAL A 246 1.48 -33.77 16.76
C VAL A 246 0.11 -33.10 16.64
N GLY A 247 -0.18 -32.47 15.50
CA GLY A 247 -1.41 -31.68 15.30
C GLY A 247 -1.41 -30.31 15.99
N GLY A 248 -0.26 -29.87 16.49
CA GLY A 248 -0.07 -28.53 17.05
C GLY A 248 -0.19 -27.43 16.00
N GLN A 249 -0.45 -26.21 16.47
CA GLN A 249 -0.58 -25.03 15.62
C GLN A 249 0.76 -24.35 15.35
N ILE A 250 1.79 -24.65 16.16
CA ILE A 250 3.07 -23.96 16.11
C ILE A 250 4.20 -24.98 16.18
N TYR A 251 5.14 -24.87 15.24
CA TYR A 251 6.33 -25.70 15.16
C TYR A 251 7.58 -24.83 15.21
N VAL A 252 8.45 -25.07 16.19
CA VAL A 252 9.68 -24.32 16.43
C VAL A 252 10.86 -25.23 16.13
N ALA A 253 11.69 -24.82 15.17
CA ALA A 253 12.93 -25.50 14.82
C ALA A 253 14.06 -24.48 14.64
N LYS A 254 15.05 -24.54 15.54
CA LYS A 254 16.18 -23.60 15.59
C LYS A 254 15.69 -22.14 15.64
N GLU A 255 16.11 -21.32 14.69
CA GLU A 255 15.79 -19.89 14.57
C GLU A 255 14.47 -19.62 13.84
N LYS A 256 13.77 -20.66 13.37
CA LYS A 256 12.51 -20.52 12.64
C LYS A 256 11.33 -21.11 13.40
N THR A 257 10.23 -20.38 13.39
CA THR A 257 8.94 -20.78 13.93
C THR A 257 7.90 -20.79 12.83
N ALA A 258 7.37 -21.98 12.53
CA ALA A 258 6.29 -22.17 11.59
C ALA A 258 4.94 -22.10 12.31
N VAL A 259 4.12 -21.12 11.94
CA VAL A 259 2.76 -20.90 12.46
C VAL A 259 1.76 -21.43 11.44
N VAL A 260 0.97 -22.44 11.82
CA VAL A 260 0.04 -23.14 10.93
C VAL A 260 -1.15 -22.27 10.56
N VAL A 261 -1.41 -22.11 9.27
CA VAL A 261 -2.53 -21.33 8.72
C VAL A 261 -3.53 -22.24 8.01
N PRO A 262 -4.84 -21.90 7.99
CA PRO A 262 -5.44 -20.67 8.53
C PRO A 262 -5.76 -20.73 10.03
N LEU A 263 -5.62 -21.88 10.69
CA LEU A 263 -6.13 -22.10 12.05
C LEU A 263 -5.60 -21.11 13.10
N SER A 264 -4.28 -20.87 13.13
CA SER A 264 -3.68 -19.93 14.10
C SER A 264 -4.17 -18.49 13.90
N VAL A 265 -4.44 -18.10 12.64
CA VAL A 265 -4.95 -16.78 12.31
C VAL A 265 -6.39 -16.63 12.77
N THR A 266 -7.21 -17.68 12.62
CA THR A 266 -8.58 -17.71 13.14
C THR A 266 -8.60 -17.56 14.66
N LEU A 267 -7.75 -18.31 15.38
CA LEU A 267 -7.65 -18.21 16.84
C LEU A 267 -7.27 -16.80 17.31
N ALA A 268 -6.25 -16.20 16.68
CA ALA A 268 -5.84 -14.83 17.00
C ALA A 268 -6.93 -13.81 16.66
N ARG A 269 -7.66 -14.00 15.55
CA ARG A 269 -8.77 -13.14 15.13
C ARG A 269 -9.93 -13.20 16.13
N ASP A 270 -10.30 -14.38 16.61
CA ASP A 270 -11.36 -14.53 17.60
C ASP A 270 -10.99 -13.86 18.92
N ARG A 271 -9.74 -14.01 19.36
CA ARG A 271 -9.24 -13.34 20.57
C ARG A 271 -9.25 -11.82 20.45
N LEU A 272 -8.84 -11.28 19.31
CA LEU A 272 -8.84 -9.82 19.08
C LEU A 272 -10.26 -9.27 18.92
N ARG A 273 -11.18 -10.05 18.32
CA ARG A 273 -12.60 -9.68 18.22
C ARG A 273 -13.23 -9.50 19.60
N ALA A 274 -12.87 -10.32 20.59
CA ALA A 274 -13.31 -10.13 21.98
C ALA A 274 -12.84 -8.79 22.58
N ARG A 275 -11.73 -8.24 22.09
CA ARG A 275 -11.21 -6.90 22.45
C ARG A 275 -11.74 -5.77 21.55
N LYS A 276 -12.75 -6.05 20.70
CA LYS A 276 -13.30 -5.13 19.68
C LYS A 276 -12.30 -4.70 18.60
N ILE A 277 -11.27 -5.50 18.35
CA ILE A 277 -10.27 -5.24 17.31
C ILE A 277 -10.52 -6.21 16.16
N VAL A 278 -10.68 -5.67 14.94
CA VAL A 278 -10.91 -6.48 13.73
C VAL A 278 -9.63 -6.54 12.92
N LEU A 279 -9.14 -7.76 12.68
CA LEU A 279 -8.04 -8.01 11.76
C LEU A 279 -8.53 -8.01 10.30
N PRO A 280 -7.71 -7.53 9.35
CA PRO A 280 -8.05 -7.55 7.94
C PRO A 280 -8.10 -8.99 7.38
N PRO A 281 -8.57 -9.16 6.13
CA PRO A 281 -8.55 -10.44 5.44
C PRO A 281 -7.16 -11.08 5.39
N ASN A 282 -7.09 -12.41 5.30
CA ASN A 282 -5.84 -13.16 5.39
C ASN A 282 -4.79 -12.70 4.37
N THR A 283 -5.18 -12.47 3.11
CA THR A 283 -4.30 -11.97 2.05
C THR A 283 -3.64 -10.65 2.44
N HIS A 284 -4.42 -9.70 2.94
CA HIS A 284 -3.88 -8.41 3.38
C HIS A 284 -3.01 -8.57 4.64
N LEU A 285 -3.41 -9.40 5.60
CA LEU A 285 -2.62 -9.70 6.80
C LEU A 285 -1.24 -10.30 6.45
N TYR A 286 -1.19 -11.21 5.48
CA TYR A 286 0.07 -11.84 5.05
C TYR A 286 1.00 -10.84 4.37
N ASN A 287 0.45 -10.00 3.48
CA ASN A 287 1.22 -8.92 2.83
C ASN A 287 1.81 -7.96 3.87
N MET A 288 1.00 -7.55 4.84
CA MET A 288 1.43 -6.71 5.96
C MET A 288 2.57 -7.35 6.76
N LEU A 289 2.44 -8.65 7.12
CA LEU A 289 3.47 -9.38 7.86
C LEU A 289 4.78 -9.51 7.06
N ARG A 290 4.69 -9.79 5.76
CA ARG A 290 5.84 -9.92 4.85
C ARG A 290 6.60 -8.62 4.78
N ASN A 291 5.89 -7.54 4.50
CA ASN A 291 6.53 -6.26 4.26
C ASN A 291 7.09 -5.64 5.56
N ALA A 292 6.50 -5.98 6.71
CA ALA A 292 7.07 -5.74 8.04
C ALA A 292 8.34 -6.57 8.35
N LYS A 293 8.75 -7.47 7.44
CA LYS A 293 9.85 -8.43 7.60
C LYS A 293 9.70 -9.32 8.83
N LEU A 294 8.46 -9.65 9.19
CA LEU A 294 8.15 -10.56 10.29
C LEU A 294 7.99 -12.00 9.83
N VAL A 295 7.71 -12.22 8.54
CA VAL A 295 7.64 -13.54 7.94
C VAL A 295 8.57 -13.67 6.73
N GLU A 296 9.07 -14.87 6.49
CA GLU A 296 9.79 -15.20 5.26
C GLU A 296 8.82 -15.27 4.08
N ALA A 297 9.24 -14.75 2.93
CA ALA A 297 8.57 -14.93 1.65
C ALA A 297 9.52 -15.62 0.67
N ASP A 298 8.96 -16.36 -0.28
CA ASP A 298 9.75 -16.96 -1.36
C ASP A 298 10.16 -15.93 -2.43
N ASN A 299 10.88 -16.40 -3.45
CA ASN A 299 11.37 -15.56 -4.54
C ASN A 299 10.24 -14.92 -5.36
N ASP A 300 9.05 -15.53 -5.35
CA ASP A 300 7.84 -15.02 -6.02
C ASP A 300 6.98 -14.16 -5.07
N GLY A 301 7.41 -13.96 -3.83
CA GLY A 301 6.75 -13.12 -2.83
C GLY A 301 5.62 -13.79 -2.06
N HIS A 302 5.39 -15.10 -2.19
CA HIS A 302 4.40 -15.84 -1.40
C HIS A 302 4.91 -16.09 0.03
N CYS A 303 4.06 -15.79 1.00
CA CYS A 303 4.40 -15.92 2.44
C CYS A 303 4.01 -17.28 3.03
N VAL A 304 3.09 -18.00 2.38
CA VAL A 304 2.58 -19.28 2.87
C VAL A 304 3.47 -20.39 2.35
N ARG A 305 4.19 -21.05 3.25
CA ARG A 305 5.11 -22.16 2.95
C ARG A 305 4.53 -23.47 3.43
N LYS A 306 4.74 -24.54 2.66
CA LYS A 306 4.43 -25.90 3.12
C LYS A 306 5.62 -26.44 3.92
N ILE A 307 5.34 -27.05 5.08
CA ILE A 307 6.33 -27.77 5.87
C ILE A 307 5.93 -29.23 6.00
N ARG A 308 6.91 -30.13 6.04
CA ARG A 308 6.70 -31.52 6.44
C ARG A 308 7.06 -31.72 7.90
N VAL A 309 6.09 -32.26 8.64
CA VAL A 309 6.23 -32.58 10.07
C VAL A 309 6.03 -34.08 10.28
N PRO A 310 6.90 -34.76 11.05
CA PRO A 310 6.70 -36.17 11.37
C PRO A 310 5.51 -36.37 12.30
N GLY A 311 4.61 -37.29 11.95
CA GLY A 311 3.46 -37.68 12.76
C GLY A 311 3.39 -39.19 12.99
N LYS A 312 2.45 -39.63 13.83
CA LYS A 312 2.33 -41.04 14.26
C LYS A 312 2.05 -42.04 13.12
N GLN A 313 1.50 -41.57 11.99
CA GLN A 313 1.12 -42.39 10.82
C GLN A 313 1.89 -42.02 9.55
N GLY A 314 2.92 -41.18 9.65
CA GLY A 314 3.67 -40.66 8.50
C GLY A 314 3.93 -39.15 8.60
N CYS A 315 4.61 -38.58 7.60
CA CYS A 315 4.82 -37.14 7.51
C CYS A 315 3.58 -36.44 6.94
N PHE A 316 3.21 -35.31 7.52
CA PHE A 316 2.10 -34.47 7.05
C PHE A 316 2.63 -33.15 6.51
N SER A 317 2.06 -32.68 5.40
CA SER A 317 2.34 -31.35 4.84
C SER A 317 1.36 -30.33 5.41
N LEU A 318 1.86 -29.23 5.95
CA LEU A 318 1.07 -28.16 6.57
C LEU A 318 1.41 -26.81 5.94
N SER A 319 0.40 -26.01 5.64
CA SER A 319 0.57 -24.61 5.21
C SER A 319 0.87 -23.73 6.42
N THR A 320 1.95 -22.96 6.35
CA THR A 320 2.48 -22.20 7.48
C THR A 320 3.01 -20.84 7.05
N LEU A 321 3.04 -19.90 8.00
CA LEU A 321 3.84 -18.70 7.91
C LEU A 321 5.12 -18.92 8.72
N ILE A 322 6.27 -18.61 8.13
CA ILE A 322 7.57 -18.81 8.78
C ILE A 322 8.03 -17.51 9.40
N PHE A 323 8.16 -17.48 10.72
CA PHE A 323 8.63 -16.34 11.50
C PHE A 323 10.02 -16.60 12.08
N PRO A 324 10.83 -15.55 12.30
CA PRO A 324 11.98 -15.63 13.20
C PRO A 324 11.51 -15.97 14.62
N THR A 325 12.11 -16.99 15.24
CA THR A 325 11.67 -17.54 16.52
C THR A 325 11.62 -16.48 17.62
N GLU A 326 12.58 -15.57 17.66
CA GLU A 326 12.68 -14.49 18.64
C GLU A 326 11.55 -13.45 18.55
N LYS A 327 10.80 -13.43 17.44
CA LYS A 327 9.67 -12.51 17.23
C LYS A 327 8.34 -13.10 17.69
N VAL A 328 8.20 -14.43 17.73
CA VAL A 328 6.90 -15.09 17.98
C VAL A 328 6.88 -15.93 19.23
N VAL A 329 8.00 -16.54 19.62
CA VAL A 329 8.03 -17.42 20.79
C VAL A 329 8.64 -16.68 21.98
N PRO A 330 7.93 -16.58 23.12
CA PRO A 330 8.49 -15.97 24.33
C PRO A 330 9.76 -16.70 24.80
N LYS A 331 10.82 -15.93 25.08
CA LYS A 331 12.16 -16.48 25.41
C LYS A 331 12.18 -17.47 26.58
N HIS A 332 11.27 -17.32 27.54
CA HIS A 332 11.18 -18.19 28.72
C HIS A 332 10.62 -19.59 28.39
N ILE A 333 9.93 -19.76 27.26
CA ILE A 333 9.28 -21.02 26.86
C ILE A 333 10.22 -21.86 25.99
N LEU A 334 11.09 -21.22 25.20
CA LEU A 334 12.05 -21.89 24.32
C LEU A 334 12.80 -23.10 24.94
N PRO A 335 13.37 -23.02 26.16
CA PRO A 335 14.10 -24.16 26.73
C PRO A 335 13.19 -25.31 27.18
N THR A 336 11.88 -25.11 27.26
CA THR A 336 10.90 -26.13 27.70
C THR A 336 10.26 -26.90 26.56
N LEU A 337 10.50 -26.49 25.30
CA LEU A 337 9.85 -27.08 24.14
C LEU A 337 10.52 -28.39 23.71
N PRO A 338 9.73 -29.42 23.33
CA PRO A 338 10.28 -30.64 22.77
C PRO A 338 10.95 -30.35 21.42
N SER A 339 12.12 -30.97 21.18
CA SER A 339 12.87 -30.81 19.93
C SER A 339 12.14 -31.51 18.78
N ILE A 340 11.67 -30.73 17.80
CA ILE A 340 11.14 -31.22 16.53
C ILE A 340 11.97 -30.62 15.39
N GLN A 341 12.20 -31.43 14.35
CA GLN A 341 12.69 -30.95 13.06
C GLN A 341 11.53 -30.98 12.07
N PHE A 342 11.38 -29.89 11.32
CA PHE A 342 10.52 -29.84 10.14
C PHE A 342 11.34 -29.37 8.95
N GLU A 343 11.01 -29.91 7.78
CA GLU A 343 11.61 -29.48 6.51
C GLU A 343 10.63 -28.58 5.77
N ILE A 344 11.11 -27.43 5.32
CA ILE A 344 10.33 -26.54 4.45
C ILE A 344 10.35 -27.16 3.05
N GLU A 345 9.18 -27.49 2.51
CA GLU A 345 9.08 -27.93 1.11
C GLU A 345 9.50 -26.75 0.22
N ILE A 346 10.54 -26.96 -0.57
CA ILE A 346 10.93 -26.07 -1.67
C ILE A 346 10.23 -26.66 -2.90
N GLU A 347 9.22 -25.98 -3.43
CA GLU A 347 8.63 -26.38 -4.72
C GLU A 347 9.76 -26.31 -5.78
N PRO A 348 10.00 -27.39 -6.54
CA PRO A 348 10.95 -27.34 -7.64
C PRO A 348 10.42 -26.39 -8.71
N GLU A 349 11.32 -25.59 -9.30
CA GLU A 349 11.04 -24.82 -10.52
C GLU A 349 10.41 -25.78 -11.54
N ALA A 350 9.21 -25.41 -12.03
CA ALA A 350 8.56 -26.18 -13.07
C ALA A 350 9.45 -26.14 -14.32
N GLU A 351 10.17 -27.24 -14.57
CA GLU A 351 10.81 -27.50 -15.85
C GLU A 351 9.72 -27.39 -16.92
N LEU A 352 9.92 -26.44 -17.85
CA LEU A 352 9.14 -26.24 -19.05
C LEU A 352 9.08 -27.56 -19.82
N ALA A 353 8.00 -28.32 -19.63
CA ALA A 353 7.68 -29.46 -20.47
C ALA A 353 7.39 -28.93 -21.87
N THR A 354 8.39 -29.06 -22.74
CA THR A 354 8.26 -28.99 -24.19
C THR A 354 7.16 -29.95 -24.63
N VAL A 355 6.03 -29.40 -25.09
CA VAL A 355 5.03 -30.16 -25.83
C VAL A 355 5.55 -30.24 -27.26
N GLU A 356 6.10 -31.40 -27.62
CA GLU A 356 6.26 -31.79 -29.02
C GLU A 356 4.85 -31.96 -29.62
N GLU A 357 4.56 -31.20 -30.67
CA GLU A 357 3.36 -31.35 -31.49
C GLU A 357 3.51 -32.61 -32.38
N GLU A 358 2.57 -33.56 -32.24
CA GLU A 358 2.19 -34.50 -33.31
C GLU A 358 0.93 -34.02 -34.02
#